data_AF-A0A953UQB8-F1
#
_entry.id   AF-A0A953UQB8-F1
#
_cell.length_a   1.000
_cell.length_b   1.000
_cell.length_c   1.000
_cell.angle_alpha   90.00
_cell.angle_beta   90.00
_cell.angle_gamma   90.00
#
_symmetry.space_group_name_H-M   'P 1'
#
loop_
_entity.id
_entity.type
_entity.pdbx_description
1 polymer ?
#
loop_
_entity_poly.entity_id
_entity_poly.type
_entity_poly.pdbx_seq_one_letter_code
_entity_poly.pdbx_strand_id
1 'polypeptide(L)'
;MSSTPSRFAIALATTLLGATLSMSSALAANKPQAFTGRVSDAMCGANHMMGGDAAECTRACIRKGSKYALVVGDKVYALDTSDKTSLDQLDKLADKQAKVTGEANGDTIAVLSVAAAK
;
A
#
# COMPACT_ATOMS: atom_id res chain seq x y z
N MET A 1 -59.68 -1.12 -31.37
CA MET A 1 -59.51 0.32 -31.67
C MET A 1 -58.19 0.74 -31.05
N SER A 2 -57.17 1.25 -31.74
CA SER A 2 -57.05 1.82 -33.09
C SER A 2 -55.55 2.12 -33.26
N SER A 3 -54.87 1.49 -34.23
CA SER A 3 -54.40 2.11 -35.49
C SER A 3 -53.03 2.82 -35.36
N THR A 4 -51.90 2.12 -35.59
CA THR A 4 -51.04 2.09 -36.83
C THR A 4 -50.10 3.31 -37.03
N PRO A 5 -49.07 3.31 -37.93
CA PRO A 5 -48.22 2.22 -38.47
C PRO A 5 -46.72 2.58 -38.70
N SER A 6 -45.91 1.53 -38.90
CA SER A 6 -44.86 1.34 -39.94
C SER A 6 -43.97 2.50 -40.38
N ARG A 7 -42.65 2.34 -40.17
CA ARG A 7 -41.59 2.90 -41.01
C ARG A 7 -40.41 1.92 -41.08
N PHE A 8 -40.32 1.20 -42.20
CA PHE A 8 -39.08 0.85 -42.92
C PHE A 8 -38.06 -0.02 -42.17
N ALA A 9 -37.90 -1.28 -42.58
CA ALA A 9 -36.84 -1.71 -43.51
C ALA A 9 -35.45 -1.38 -42.91
N ILE A 10 -34.61 -2.36 -42.58
CA ILE A 10 -33.72 -3.01 -43.55
C ILE A 10 -33.09 -4.22 -42.86
N ALA A 11 -33.19 -5.40 -43.48
CA ALA A 11 -32.32 -6.53 -43.20
C ALA A 11 -30.96 -6.31 -43.86
N LEU A 12 -29.83 -6.49 -43.17
CA LEU A 12 -28.49 -6.79 -43.70
C LEU A 12 -27.54 -6.89 -42.49
N ALA A 13 -27.17 -8.09 -42.06
CA ALA A 13 -25.93 -8.78 -42.46
C ALA A 13 -24.65 -8.15 -41.85
N THR A 14 -23.92 -9.00 -41.11
CA THR A 14 -22.48 -8.95 -40.83
C THR A 14 -21.93 -7.76 -40.04
N THR A 15 -21.37 -8.02 -38.86
CA THR A 15 -19.91 -8.10 -38.68
C THR A 15 -19.57 -8.49 -37.24
N LEU A 16 -18.77 -9.55 -37.14
CA LEU A 16 -18.08 -10.00 -35.94
C LEU A 16 -17.05 -8.91 -35.59
N LEU A 17 -17.18 -8.21 -34.45
CA LEU A 17 -16.11 -7.34 -33.96
C LEU A 17 -15.92 -7.57 -32.46
N GLY A 18 -14.77 -8.13 -32.14
CA GLY A 18 -14.38 -8.56 -30.80
C GLY A 18 -14.24 -7.39 -29.84
N ALA A 19 -14.66 -7.64 -28.60
CA ALA A 19 -14.26 -6.86 -27.45
C ALA A 19 -13.42 -7.76 -26.54
N THR A 20 -12.18 -8.04 -26.94
CA THR A 20 -11.17 -8.50 -25.99
C THR A 20 -10.89 -7.32 -25.07
N LEU A 21 -11.53 -7.28 -23.90
CA LEU A 21 -11.13 -6.43 -22.79
C LEU A 21 -9.74 -6.90 -22.33
N SER A 22 -8.70 -6.45 -23.01
CA SER A 22 -7.36 -6.43 -22.47
C SER A 22 -7.36 -5.38 -21.35
N MET A 23 -7.70 -5.81 -20.13
CA MET A 23 -7.30 -5.09 -18.92
C MET A 23 -5.78 -5.14 -18.86
N SER A 24 -5.12 -4.25 -19.60
CA SER A 24 -3.76 -3.85 -19.30
C SER A 24 -3.83 -3.06 -17.99
N SER A 25 -3.81 -3.78 -16.86
CA SER A 25 -3.40 -3.20 -15.60
C SER A 25 -1.96 -2.73 -15.80
N ALA A 26 -1.82 -1.48 -16.22
CA ALA A 26 -0.56 -0.78 -16.19
C ALA A 26 -0.08 -0.84 -14.75
N LEU A 27 0.85 -1.75 -14.45
CA LEU A 27 1.70 -1.64 -13.28
C LEU A 27 2.47 -0.34 -13.51
N ALA A 28 1.91 0.75 -13.01
CA ALA A 28 2.66 1.97 -12.80
C ALA A 28 3.80 1.58 -11.86
N ALA A 29 4.99 1.39 -12.43
CA ALA A 29 6.21 1.24 -11.64
C ALA A 29 6.36 2.54 -10.84
N ASN A 30 5.89 2.52 -9.59
CA ASN A 30 5.99 3.65 -8.70
C ASN A 30 7.47 3.92 -8.48
N LYS A 31 7.94 5.09 -8.91
CA LYS A 31 9.35 5.43 -8.76
C LYS A 31 9.70 5.44 -7.25
N PRO A 32 10.89 4.95 -6.84
CA PRO A 32 11.31 5.01 -5.45
C PRO A 32 11.22 6.42 -4.88
N GLN A 33 10.55 6.55 -3.75
CA GLN A 33 10.35 7.80 -3.01
C GLN A 33 10.88 7.65 -1.59
N ALA A 34 11.32 8.76 -1.01
CA ALA A 34 11.75 8.81 0.38
C ALA A 34 10.64 9.33 1.27
N PHE A 35 10.30 8.56 2.29
CA PHE A 35 9.30 8.84 3.30
C PHE A 35 10.00 9.05 4.63
N THR A 36 9.71 10.14 5.32
CA THR A 36 10.26 10.42 6.66
C THR A 36 9.11 10.42 7.65
N GLY A 37 9.22 9.57 8.67
CA GLY A 37 8.15 9.37 9.64
C GLY A 37 8.64 8.65 10.89
N ARG A 38 7.72 8.42 11.82
CA ARG A 38 7.97 7.62 13.03
C ARG A 38 7.77 6.15 12.70
N VAL A 39 8.74 5.30 13.04
CA VAL A 39 8.57 3.84 12.94
C VAL A 39 7.63 3.39 14.04
N SER A 40 6.55 2.70 13.66
CA SER A 40 5.54 2.13 14.55
C SER A 40 5.21 0.70 14.05
N ASP A 41 4.24 0.03 14.65
CA ASP A 41 3.71 -1.25 14.16
C ASP A 41 2.27 -1.12 13.65
N ALA A 42 1.98 -1.84 12.57
CA ALA A 42 0.68 -1.78 11.89
C ALA A 42 -0.50 -2.31 12.74
N MET A 43 -0.22 -3.00 13.87
CA MET A 43 -1.22 -3.62 14.74
C MET A 43 -1.56 -2.79 15.99
N CYS A 44 -0.60 -2.09 16.61
CA CYS A 44 -0.85 -1.10 17.67
C CYS A 44 -1.43 0.21 17.05
N GLY A 45 -1.14 0.52 15.78
CA GLY A 45 -1.62 1.75 15.15
C GLY A 45 -1.31 3.00 16.01
N ALA A 46 -2.17 4.02 16.00
CA ALA A 46 -2.06 5.18 16.90
C ALA A 46 -2.48 4.89 18.36
N ASN A 47 -3.02 3.70 18.66
CA ASN A 47 -3.65 3.40 19.93
C ASN A 47 -2.79 2.40 20.73
N HIS A 48 -1.88 2.93 21.54
CA HIS A 48 -1.21 2.16 22.58
C HIS A 48 -2.22 1.76 23.68
N MET A 49 -2.90 0.63 23.48
CA MET A 49 -3.83 0.02 24.46
C MET A 49 -3.11 -0.79 25.55
N MET A 50 -1.79 -0.95 25.44
CA MET A 50 -0.94 -1.56 26.46
C MET A 50 -0.07 -0.44 27.06
N GLY A 51 -0.27 -0.10 28.33
CA GLY A 51 0.67 0.76 29.04
C GLY A 51 2.07 0.14 29.02
N GLY A 52 3.07 0.86 28.49
CA GLY A 52 4.43 0.35 28.33
C GLY A 52 5.23 1.05 27.23
N ASP A 53 6.46 0.57 27.01
CA ASP A 53 7.41 1.12 26.05
C ASP A 53 6.96 0.84 24.60
N ALA A 54 6.79 1.89 23.79
CA ALA A 54 6.22 1.77 22.45
C ALA A 54 7.06 0.87 21.53
N ALA A 55 8.38 0.93 21.69
CA ALA A 55 9.30 0.06 20.96
C ALA A 55 9.12 -1.43 21.31
N GLU A 56 8.74 -1.75 22.56
CA GLU A 56 8.43 -3.13 22.94
C GLU A 56 7.09 -3.62 22.36
N CYS A 57 6.04 -2.78 22.26
CA CYS A 57 4.81 -3.18 21.52
C CYS A 57 5.16 -3.55 20.08
N THR A 58 5.90 -2.66 19.40
CA THR A 58 6.28 -2.87 18.00
C THR A 58 7.02 -4.19 17.83
N ARG A 59 8.04 -4.46 18.65
CA ARG A 59 8.80 -5.72 18.57
C ARG A 59 7.95 -6.95 18.88
N ALA A 60 7.04 -6.88 19.83
CA ALA A 60 6.12 -7.97 20.15
C ALA A 60 5.16 -8.27 18.98
N CYS A 61 4.66 -7.24 18.29
CA CYS A 61 3.81 -7.38 17.11
C CYS A 61 4.56 -8.02 15.94
N ILE A 62 5.80 -7.61 15.66
CA ILE A 62 6.62 -8.23 14.61
C ILE A 62 6.89 -9.71 14.90
N ARG A 63 7.18 -10.07 16.16
CA ARG A 63 7.36 -11.48 16.58
C ARG A 63 6.09 -12.32 16.39
N LYS A 64 4.90 -11.71 16.46
CA LYS A 64 3.61 -12.36 16.18
C LYS A 64 3.28 -12.42 14.68
N GLY A 65 4.12 -11.89 13.81
CA GLY A 65 3.93 -11.90 12.36
C GLY A 65 3.38 -10.60 11.78
N SER A 66 3.34 -9.50 12.55
CA SER A 66 3.00 -8.18 12.03
C SER A 66 4.13 -7.61 11.17
N LYS A 67 3.80 -6.65 10.31
CA LYS A 67 4.78 -5.81 9.60
C LYS A 67 5.04 -4.51 10.36
N TYR A 68 6.21 -3.93 10.10
CA TYR A 68 6.54 -2.58 10.55
C TYR A 68 5.67 -1.56 9.82
N ALA A 69 5.47 -0.40 10.43
CA ALA A 69 4.77 0.72 9.83
C ALA A 69 5.57 2.02 9.96
N LEU A 70 5.37 2.94 9.03
CA LEU A 70 5.92 4.29 9.07
C LEU A 70 4.78 5.30 9.11
N VAL A 71 4.72 6.05 10.20
CA VAL A 71 3.74 7.11 10.40
C VAL A 71 4.31 8.42 9.88
N VAL A 72 3.73 8.92 8.79
CA VAL A 72 4.12 10.18 8.12
C VAL A 72 2.97 11.17 8.27
N GLY A 73 3.08 12.07 9.25
CA GLY A 73 1.94 12.92 9.64
C GLY A 73 0.77 12.06 10.12
N ASP A 74 -0.38 12.20 9.47
CA ASP A 74 -1.60 11.44 9.77
C ASP A 74 -1.72 10.11 9.00
N LYS A 75 -0.75 9.79 8.12
CA LYS A 75 -0.78 8.57 7.30
C LYS A 75 0.11 7.47 7.89
N VAL A 76 -0.38 6.24 7.85
CA VAL A 76 0.36 5.05 8.30
C VAL A 76 0.65 4.17 7.10
N TYR A 77 1.92 3.96 6.79
CA TYR A 77 2.36 3.10 5.70
C TYR A 77 2.91 1.78 6.24
N ALA A 78 2.38 0.64 5.81
CA ALA A 78 2.96 -0.66 6.09
C ALA A 78 4.29 -0.81 5.33
N LEU A 79 5.35 -1.15 6.04
CA LEU A 79 6.68 -1.37 5.46
C LEU A 79 6.81 -2.83 5.04
N ASP A 80 6.90 -3.06 3.73
CA ASP A 80 7.16 -4.37 3.17
C ASP A 80 8.64 -4.55 2.90
N THR A 81 9.28 -5.39 3.70
CA THR A 81 10.70 -5.73 3.53
C THR A 81 10.97 -7.13 4.03
N SER A 82 11.82 -7.85 3.31
CA SER A 82 12.38 -9.13 3.74
C SER A 82 13.88 -9.02 4.02
N ASP A 83 14.45 -7.83 3.88
CA ASP A 83 15.87 -7.58 4.09
C ASP A 83 16.18 -7.51 5.59
N LYS A 84 17.07 -8.39 6.06
CA LYS A 84 17.41 -8.47 7.49
C LYS A 84 18.02 -7.18 8.01
N THR A 85 18.83 -6.48 7.20
CA THR A 85 19.48 -5.22 7.61
C THR A 85 18.44 -4.14 7.83
N SER A 86 17.49 -4.02 6.91
CA SER A 86 16.36 -3.09 7.01
C SER A 86 15.49 -3.40 8.22
N LEU A 87 15.19 -4.68 8.48
CA LEU A 87 14.46 -5.12 9.68
C LEU A 87 15.22 -4.77 10.97
N ASP A 88 16.54 -4.98 11.02
CA ASP A 88 17.39 -4.63 12.16
C ASP A 88 17.44 -3.12 12.41
N GLN A 89 17.46 -2.32 11.35
CA GLN A 89 17.40 -0.86 11.45
C GLN A 89 16.03 -0.39 11.92
N LEU A 90 14.95 -0.98 11.42
CA LEU A 90 13.59 -0.67 11.88
C LEU A 90 13.39 -1.04 13.35
N ASP A 91 13.96 -2.16 13.81
CA ASP A 91 13.95 -2.55 15.24
C ASP A 91 14.67 -1.51 16.10
N LYS A 92 15.88 -1.09 15.70
CA LYS A 92 16.66 -0.06 16.40
C LYS A 92 16.00 1.31 16.38
N LEU A 93 15.22 1.59 15.34
CA LEU A 93 14.50 2.84 15.13
C LEU A 93 13.03 2.74 15.54
N ALA A 94 12.61 1.67 16.21
CA ALA A 94 11.24 1.55 16.72
C ALA A 94 10.90 2.75 17.62
N ASP A 95 9.76 3.38 17.36
CA ASP A 95 9.33 4.64 17.99
C ASP A 95 10.23 5.87 17.74
N LYS A 96 11.16 5.79 16.78
CA LYS A 96 12.04 6.89 16.38
C LYS A 96 11.73 7.37 14.97
N GLN A 97 12.25 8.54 14.63
CA GLN A 97 12.21 9.05 13.27
C GLN A 97 13.14 8.23 12.35
N ALA A 98 12.58 7.76 11.24
CA ALA A 98 13.30 7.08 10.19
C ALA A 98 12.95 7.67 8.83
N LYS A 99 13.94 7.64 7.93
CA LYS A 99 13.78 7.89 6.51
C LYS A 99 13.79 6.54 5.80
N VAL A 100 12.66 6.16 5.24
CA VAL A 100 12.47 4.94 4.46
C VAL A 100 12.41 5.33 3.00
N THR A 101 13.29 4.78 2.18
CA THR A 101 13.19 4.92 0.72
C THR A 101 12.57 3.65 0.16
N GLY A 102 11.55 3.80 -0.67
CA GLY A 102 10.77 2.67 -1.16
C GLY A 102 9.75 3.06 -2.22
N GLU A 103 9.09 2.06 -2.80
CA GLU A 103 8.00 2.28 -3.73
C GLU A 103 6.67 2.19 -2.97
N ALA A 104 5.93 3.29 -2.89
CA ALA A 104 4.61 3.30 -2.26
C ALA A 104 3.55 2.75 -3.21
N ASN A 105 2.85 1.71 -2.77
CA ASN A 105 1.70 1.10 -3.41
C ASN A 105 0.50 1.21 -2.45
N GLY A 106 -0.26 2.30 -2.59
CA GLY A 106 -1.33 2.64 -1.64
C GLY A 106 -0.76 2.92 -0.25
N ASP A 107 -1.21 2.16 0.75
CA ASP A 107 -0.77 2.26 2.14
C ASP A 107 0.40 1.32 2.48
N THR A 108 1.06 0.75 1.47
CA THR A 108 2.23 -0.12 1.65
C THR A 108 3.46 0.47 0.95
N ILE A 109 4.61 0.50 1.61
CA ILE A 109 5.89 0.90 1.04
C ILE A 109 6.76 -0.36 0.89
N ALA A 110 7.10 -0.72 -0.34
CA ALA A 110 8.15 -1.70 -0.59
C ALA A 110 9.51 -1.05 -0.26
N VAL A 111 10.11 -1.43 0.86
CA VAL A 111 11.31 -0.79 1.38
C VAL A 111 12.53 -1.21 0.57
N LEU A 112 13.24 -0.20 0.07
CA LEU A 112 14.55 -0.35 -0.58
C LEU A 112 15.69 -0.04 0.38
N SER A 113 15.51 0.97 1.26
CA SER A 113 16.51 1.31 2.28
C SER A 113 15.89 2.03 3.47
N VAL A 114 16.54 1.89 4.63
CA VAL A 114 16.17 2.54 5.88
C VAL A 114 17.37 3.32 6.42
N ALA A 115 17.12 4.54 6.85
CA ALA A 115 18.11 5.38 7.53
C ALA A 115 17.48 6.07 8.73
N ALA A 116 18.28 6.36 9.74
CA ALA A 116 17.84 7.23 10.83
C ALA A 116 17.54 8.63 10.26
N ALA A 117 16.39 9.20 10.65
CA ALA A 117 16.11 10.61 10.42
C ALA A 117 16.38 11.37 11.73
N LYS A 118 17.00 12.55 11.60
CA LYS A 118 17.50 13.35 12.72
C LYS A 118 16.43 14.27 13.26
#